data_AF-A0A8X7Y8E4-F1
#
_entry.id   AF-A0A8X7Y8E4-F1
#
_cell.length_a   1.000
_cell.length_b   1.000
_cell.length_c   1.000
_cell.angle_alpha   90.00
_cell.angle_beta   90.00
_cell.angle_gamma   90.00
#
_symmetry.space_group_name_H-M   'P 1'
#
loop_
_entity.id
_entity.type
_entity.pdbx_description
1 polymer ?
#
loop_
_entity_poly.entity_id
_entity_poly.type
_entity_poly.pdbx_seq_one_letter_code
_entity_poly.pdbx_strand_id
1 'polypeptide(L)'
;MAISISTPTAYFSCFNSSNQSSLPSLPFKPLKFPPFWPWQKVKMGPLTVSPMGFGTWAWGNQLLWGYQESMDTDLQQTFNLAVENGINLFDTADSYGTGRLNGQSEKLLGKFIQEFPGQQMRNDIVIATKFAAYPWRLTPGLFVKACKASLERLQVEQIGIGQLHWSTANYAPPQELALWDGLVAMYEQGLVRAVGVSNYGPKQLIKIHDYLKARGVPLCSAQVQFSLLSMGEDQMEIKKVCDSLGIRLIAYSPLGLGMLTGKYTSSRLPLGPRAFLFRQILPGLEPLLNSLGEIAQRRGKTLSQVAINWCICKGAIPIPGIKTVKQAEENLGALGWRLSSDELLQLEYAASESPQKMIQNIFQTSCLGIKDLGYARASNLNRQVYEIQLQYKCTSRGQIGLTESPSTSSTHMLRIRETEAETFNAYATEK
;
A
#
# COMPACT_ATOMS: atom_id res chain seq x y z
N MET A 1 80.19 -31.32 12.57
CA MET A 1 79.65 -31.70 11.25
C MET A 1 78.16 -31.36 11.28
N ALA A 2 77.73 -30.18 10.86
CA ALA A 2 77.72 -29.60 9.51
C ALA A 2 76.43 -29.97 8.73
N ILE A 3 75.76 -28.88 8.34
CA ILE A 3 74.49 -28.66 7.64
C ILE A 3 74.48 -29.26 6.22
N SER A 4 73.32 -29.69 5.72
CA SER A 4 72.87 -29.30 4.37
C SER A 4 71.38 -29.59 4.12
N ILE A 5 70.77 -28.63 3.45
CA ILE A 5 69.38 -28.44 3.03
C ILE A 5 69.23 -28.92 1.58
N SER A 6 68.04 -29.39 1.19
CA SER A 6 67.50 -29.13 -0.16
C SER A 6 65.98 -29.27 -0.23
N THR A 7 65.32 -28.16 -0.55
CA THR A 7 63.97 -28.05 -1.14
C THR A 7 64.00 -28.46 -2.62
N PRO A 8 62.86 -28.76 -3.31
CA PRO A 8 62.17 -27.65 -3.99
C PRO A 8 60.65 -27.81 -4.31
N THR A 9 60.08 -26.63 -4.59
CA THR A 9 59.02 -26.29 -5.57
C THR A 9 57.53 -26.41 -5.23
N ALA A 10 56.93 -25.22 -5.19
CA ALA A 10 55.51 -24.93 -5.28
C ALA A 10 54.93 -25.24 -6.67
N TYR A 11 53.67 -25.69 -6.70
CA TYR A 11 52.81 -25.60 -7.86
C TYR A 11 51.61 -24.70 -7.53
N PHE A 12 51.56 -23.56 -8.22
CA PHE A 12 50.36 -22.76 -8.42
C PHE A 12 49.38 -23.58 -9.28
N SER A 13 48.13 -23.72 -8.84
CA SER A 13 47.01 -24.02 -9.75
C SER A 13 45.88 -23.01 -9.50
N CYS A 14 45.68 -22.16 -10.50
CA CYS A 14 44.50 -21.33 -10.65
C CYS A 14 43.28 -22.24 -10.84
N PHE A 15 42.27 -22.15 -9.98
CA PHE A 15 40.94 -22.65 -10.30
C PHE A 15 39.96 -21.48 -10.41
N ASN A 16 39.50 -21.31 -11.64
CA ASN A 16 38.49 -20.37 -12.08
C ASN A 16 37.11 -20.75 -11.53
N SER A 17 36.31 -19.73 -11.31
CA SER A 17 34.89 -19.76 -10.96
C SER A 17 34.02 -20.58 -11.92
N SER A 18 33.17 -21.46 -11.40
CA SER A 18 31.76 -21.66 -11.81
C SER A 18 31.20 -22.92 -11.14
N ASN A 19 29.87 -22.95 -10.95
CA ASN A 19 29.08 -24.00 -10.29
C ASN A 19 28.99 -23.93 -8.76
N GLN A 20 28.37 -22.85 -8.25
CA GLN A 20 27.45 -23.01 -7.11
C GLN A 20 26.19 -23.69 -7.65
N SER A 21 26.15 -25.01 -7.56
CA SER A 21 24.92 -25.77 -7.70
C SER A 21 23.95 -25.36 -6.60
N SER A 22 22.75 -24.98 -7.02
CA SER A 22 21.59 -24.69 -6.19
C SER A 22 21.31 -25.85 -5.24
N LEU A 23 21.55 -25.65 -3.94
CA LEU A 23 21.02 -26.53 -2.92
C LEU A 23 19.48 -26.46 -2.97
N PRO A 24 18.77 -27.60 -3.01
CA PRO A 24 17.32 -27.59 -2.97
C PRO A 24 16.86 -27.01 -1.63
N SER A 25 15.93 -26.06 -1.70
CA SER A 25 15.23 -25.52 -0.55
C SER A 25 14.65 -26.65 0.29
N LEU A 26 15.06 -26.73 1.56
CA LEU A 26 14.50 -27.68 2.52
C LEU A 26 12.97 -27.56 2.54
N PRO A 27 12.22 -28.67 2.56
CA PRO A 27 10.78 -28.64 2.65
C PRO A 27 10.36 -27.98 3.97
N PHE A 28 9.52 -26.96 3.86
CA PHE A 28 9.03 -26.14 4.97
C PHE A 28 8.40 -27.02 6.06
N LYS A 29 8.70 -26.72 7.32
CA LYS A 29 7.92 -27.22 8.45
C LYS A 29 6.74 -26.25 8.64
N PRO A 30 5.49 -26.64 8.33
CA PRO A 30 4.34 -25.80 8.64
C PRO A 30 4.33 -25.50 10.13
N LEU A 31 3.92 -24.28 10.51
CA LEU A 31 3.65 -23.96 11.91
C LEU A 31 2.71 -25.03 12.47
N LYS A 32 3.04 -25.61 13.64
CA LYS A 32 2.26 -26.72 14.23
C LYS A 32 0.79 -26.35 14.49
N PHE A 33 0.47 -25.06 14.55
CA PHE A 33 -0.87 -24.50 14.73
C PHE A 33 -1.04 -23.26 13.85
N PRO A 34 -2.26 -22.97 13.36
CA PRO A 34 -2.52 -21.77 12.58
C PRO A 34 -2.27 -20.52 13.44
N PRO A 35 -1.81 -19.40 12.85
CA PRO A 35 -1.49 -18.19 13.59
C PRO A 35 -2.73 -17.51 14.21
N PHE A 36 -3.92 -17.88 13.76
CA PHE A 36 -5.21 -17.52 14.34
C PHE A 36 -6.26 -18.56 13.92
N TRP A 37 -7.36 -18.59 14.66
CA TRP A 37 -8.45 -19.52 14.42
C TRP A 37 -9.52 -18.92 13.50
N PRO A 38 -10.33 -19.75 12.79
CA PRO A 38 -11.37 -19.26 11.88
C PRO A 38 -12.36 -18.27 12.52
N TRP A 39 -12.73 -18.45 13.79
CA TRP A 39 -13.63 -17.54 14.52
C TRP A 39 -13.00 -16.18 14.85
N GLN A 40 -11.69 -16.02 14.66
CA GLN A 40 -11.02 -14.73 14.78
C GLN A 40 -11.07 -13.91 13.49
N LYS A 41 -11.54 -14.49 12.37
CA LYS A 41 -11.79 -13.70 11.16
C LYS A 41 -12.80 -12.58 11.42
N VAL A 42 -12.63 -11.50 10.70
CA VAL A 42 -13.32 -10.23 10.87
C VAL A 42 -14.37 -10.05 9.79
N LYS A 43 -15.60 -9.71 10.19
CA LYS A 43 -16.66 -9.34 9.26
C LYS A 43 -16.36 -7.98 8.62
N MET A 44 -16.54 -7.88 7.31
CA MET A 44 -16.26 -6.70 6.51
C MET A 44 -17.33 -6.58 5.43
N GLY A 45 -18.46 -5.94 5.77
CA GLY A 45 -19.66 -5.97 4.93
C GLY A 45 -20.15 -7.41 4.71
N PRO A 46 -20.34 -7.85 3.44
CA PRO A 46 -20.74 -9.23 3.12
C PRO A 46 -19.56 -10.22 3.13
N LEU A 47 -18.35 -9.77 3.45
CA LEU A 47 -17.13 -10.57 3.41
C LEU A 47 -16.67 -10.93 4.83
N THR A 48 -15.82 -11.95 4.91
CA THR A 48 -15.12 -12.34 6.14
C THR A 48 -13.65 -12.51 5.83
N VAL A 49 -12.80 -11.75 6.52
CA VAL A 49 -11.37 -11.62 6.21
C VAL A 49 -10.50 -11.95 7.42
N SER A 50 -9.26 -12.33 7.19
CA SER A 50 -8.25 -12.52 8.24
C SER A 50 -8.04 -11.22 9.05
N PRO A 51 -7.65 -11.30 10.34
CA PRO A 51 -7.40 -10.11 11.19
C PRO A 51 -6.34 -9.16 10.66
N MET A 52 -5.49 -9.65 9.76
CA MET A 52 -4.46 -8.95 9.02
C MET A 52 -4.57 -9.36 7.55
N GLY A 53 -4.34 -8.43 6.63
CA GLY A 53 -4.14 -8.72 5.22
C GLY A 53 -2.72 -8.40 4.78
N PHE A 54 -2.47 -8.42 3.47
CA PHE A 54 -1.18 -8.00 2.91
C PHE A 54 -1.33 -6.99 1.78
N GLY A 55 -0.53 -5.93 1.85
CA GLY A 55 -0.48 -4.90 0.81
C GLY A 55 0.59 -5.22 -0.24
N THR A 56 0.23 -5.12 -1.52
CA THR A 56 1.08 -5.52 -2.65
C THR A 56 1.78 -4.35 -3.34
N TRP A 57 1.76 -3.13 -2.77
CA TRP A 57 2.34 -1.93 -3.41
C TRP A 57 3.82 -2.07 -3.82
N ALA A 58 4.57 -2.92 -3.13
CA ALA A 58 5.96 -3.22 -3.47
C ALA A 58 6.12 -4.09 -4.72
N TRP A 59 5.10 -4.85 -5.11
CA TRP A 59 5.13 -5.77 -6.25
C TRP A 59 5.00 -4.95 -7.54
N GLY A 60 6.01 -5.03 -8.42
CA GLY A 60 6.05 -4.20 -9.62
C GLY A 60 6.59 -2.77 -9.42
N ASN A 61 7.04 -2.39 -8.21
CA ASN A 61 7.55 -1.03 -7.95
C ASN A 61 9.08 -0.98 -7.83
N GLN A 62 9.73 -0.52 -8.90
CA GLN A 62 11.18 -0.36 -8.96
C GLN A 62 11.69 0.79 -8.10
N LEU A 63 11.11 1.98 -8.24
CA LEU A 63 11.67 3.22 -7.70
C LEU A 63 11.72 3.27 -6.16
N LEU A 64 10.65 2.83 -5.49
CA LEU A 64 10.53 2.94 -4.04
C LEU A 64 10.95 1.64 -3.31
N TRP A 65 10.77 0.51 -3.99
CA TRP A 65 10.86 -0.81 -3.37
C TRP A 65 11.91 -1.74 -3.98
N GLY A 66 12.52 -1.35 -5.11
CA GLY A 66 13.60 -2.07 -5.76
C GLY A 66 13.16 -3.35 -6.47
N TYR A 67 11.90 -3.43 -6.90
CA TYR A 67 11.36 -4.63 -7.56
C TYR A 67 12.15 -5.00 -8.83
N GLN A 68 12.39 -6.30 -9.01
CA GLN A 68 12.92 -6.89 -10.23
C GLN A 68 12.10 -8.13 -10.55
N GLU A 69 11.90 -8.45 -11.84
CA GLU A 69 11.12 -9.63 -12.26
C GLU A 69 11.75 -10.94 -11.75
N SER A 70 13.06 -10.96 -11.50
CA SER A 70 13.74 -12.08 -10.84
C SER A 70 13.24 -12.37 -9.42
N MET A 71 12.51 -11.44 -8.79
CA MET A 71 11.90 -11.61 -7.48
C MET A 71 10.57 -12.36 -7.52
N ASP A 72 9.97 -12.59 -8.69
CA ASP A 72 8.62 -13.12 -8.81
C ASP A 72 8.46 -14.50 -8.14
N THR A 73 9.46 -15.38 -8.23
CA THR A 73 9.46 -16.68 -7.56
C THR A 73 9.40 -16.55 -6.04
N ASP A 74 10.21 -15.66 -5.47
CA ASP A 74 10.22 -15.40 -4.01
C ASP A 74 8.90 -14.76 -3.57
N LEU A 75 8.31 -13.90 -4.40
CA LEU A 75 7.01 -13.29 -4.15
C LEU A 75 5.87 -14.33 -4.18
N GLN A 76 5.88 -15.26 -5.13
CA GLN A 76 4.95 -16.40 -5.16
C GLN A 76 5.07 -17.22 -3.88
N GLN A 77 6.28 -17.58 -3.45
CA GLN A 77 6.49 -18.33 -2.21
C GLN A 77 6.00 -17.54 -0.98
N THR A 78 6.24 -16.23 -0.97
CA THR A 78 5.75 -15.34 0.09
C THR A 78 4.22 -15.30 0.15
N PHE A 79 3.56 -15.24 -1.02
CA PHE A 79 2.11 -15.32 -1.13
C PHE A 79 1.58 -16.69 -0.69
N ASN A 80 2.20 -17.79 -1.13
CA ASN A 80 1.80 -19.15 -0.74
C ASN A 80 1.84 -19.31 0.79
N LEU A 81 2.95 -18.90 1.42
CA LEU A 81 3.10 -18.95 2.87
C LEU A 81 1.99 -18.17 3.59
N ALA A 82 1.63 -16.99 3.07
CA ALA A 82 0.54 -16.18 3.63
C ALA A 82 -0.80 -16.93 3.60
N VAL A 83 -1.17 -17.47 2.44
CA VAL A 83 -2.44 -18.18 2.23
C VAL A 83 -2.49 -19.48 3.04
N GLU A 84 -1.41 -20.26 3.07
CA GLU A 84 -1.28 -21.48 3.87
C GLU A 84 -1.43 -21.23 5.38
N ASN A 85 -1.14 -20.01 5.83
CA ASN A 85 -1.31 -19.57 7.21
C ASN A 85 -2.63 -18.82 7.45
N GLY A 86 -3.59 -18.97 6.54
CA GLY A 86 -4.97 -18.50 6.69
C GLY A 86 -5.20 -17.04 6.30
N ILE A 87 -4.19 -16.32 5.83
CA ILE A 87 -4.39 -14.94 5.33
C ILE A 87 -5.19 -15.00 4.04
N ASN A 88 -6.33 -14.33 4.03
CA ASN A 88 -7.21 -14.31 2.86
C ASN A 88 -7.45 -12.90 2.30
N LEU A 89 -7.00 -11.83 2.96
CA LEU A 89 -7.12 -10.47 2.42
C LEU A 89 -5.82 -10.00 1.74
N PHE A 90 -5.91 -9.68 0.46
CA PHE A 90 -4.81 -9.09 -0.32
C PHE A 90 -5.25 -7.77 -0.94
N ASP A 91 -4.49 -6.71 -0.66
CA ASP A 91 -4.76 -5.34 -1.10
C ASP A 91 -3.79 -4.90 -2.20
N THR A 92 -4.36 -4.43 -3.32
CA THR A 92 -3.64 -3.97 -4.52
C THR A 92 -4.27 -2.70 -5.11
N ALA A 93 -3.78 -2.19 -6.23
CA ALA A 93 -4.39 -1.09 -6.96
C ALA A 93 -4.02 -1.12 -8.45
N ASP A 94 -4.88 -0.52 -9.27
CA ASP A 94 -4.63 -0.35 -10.71
C ASP A 94 -3.40 0.52 -11.01
N SER A 95 -3.09 1.44 -10.09
CA SER A 95 -1.96 2.36 -10.17
C SER A 95 -0.67 1.79 -9.60
N TYR A 96 -0.65 0.52 -9.17
CA TYR A 96 0.57 -0.09 -8.59
C TYR A 96 1.50 -0.61 -9.68
N GLY A 97 2.74 -0.10 -9.60
CA GLY A 97 3.77 -0.24 -10.62
C GLY A 97 3.88 1.00 -11.50
N THR A 98 5.04 1.21 -12.13
CA THR A 98 5.37 2.48 -12.81
C THR A 98 5.84 2.24 -14.24
N GLY A 99 5.46 3.14 -15.17
CA GLY A 99 5.86 3.05 -16.56
C GLY A 99 5.45 1.72 -17.20
N ARG A 100 6.42 0.94 -17.70
CA ARG A 100 6.18 -0.40 -18.29
C ARG A 100 5.56 -1.41 -17.32
N LEU A 101 5.65 -1.16 -16.01
CA LEU A 101 5.12 -2.02 -14.95
C LEU A 101 3.75 -1.54 -14.43
N ASN A 102 3.06 -0.63 -15.11
CA ASN A 102 1.75 -0.18 -14.66
C ASN A 102 0.76 -1.37 -14.53
N GLY A 103 0.07 -1.47 -13.39
CA GLY A 103 -0.80 -2.59 -13.05
C GLY A 103 -0.09 -3.92 -12.79
N GLN A 104 1.25 -3.93 -12.69
CA GLN A 104 2.03 -5.17 -12.49
C GLN A 104 1.66 -5.87 -11.18
N SER A 105 1.35 -5.12 -10.13
CA SER A 105 0.93 -5.73 -8.87
C SER A 105 -0.33 -6.59 -9.01
N GLU A 106 -1.30 -6.16 -9.83
CA GLU A 106 -2.52 -6.94 -10.09
C GLU A 106 -2.23 -8.18 -10.93
N LYS A 107 -1.36 -8.05 -11.94
CA LYS A 107 -0.91 -9.19 -12.77
C LYS A 107 -0.23 -10.26 -11.93
N LEU A 108 0.69 -9.85 -11.05
CA LEU A 108 1.39 -10.76 -10.14
C LEU A 108 0.42 -11.42 -9.17
N LEU A 109 -0.47 -10.65 -8.51
CA LEU A 109 -1.45 -11.22 -7.59
C LEU A 109 -2.38 -12.22 -8.30
N GLY A 110 -2.86 -11.89 -9.50
CA GLY A 110 -3.69 -12.80 -10.30
C GLY A 110 -2.98 -14.10 -10.66
N LYS A 111 -1.75 -14.00 -11.16
CA LYS A 111 -0.88 -15.15 -11.43
C LYS A 111 -0.70 -16.01 -10.17
N PHE A 112 -0.39 -15.39 -9.04
CA PHE A 112 -0.11 -16.11 -7.80
C PHE A 112 -1.33 -16.87 -7.26
N ILE A 113 -2.51 -16.27 -7.37
CA ILE A 113 -3.78 -16.92 -7.01
C ILE A 113 -4.04 -18.13 -7.92
N GLN A 114 -3.77 -18.03 -9.22
CA GLN A 114 -3.98 -19.13 -10.16
C GLN A 114 -3.03 -20.29 -9.94
N GLU A 115 -1.75 -19.99 -9.69
CA GLU A 115 -0.69 -20.97 -9.48
C GLU A 115 -0.70 -21.57 -8.06
N PHE A 116 -1.54 -21.05 -7.15
CA PHE A 116 -1.67 -21.57 -5.80
C PHE A 116 -2.33 -22.97 -5.77
N PRO A 117 -1.68 -24.00 -5.18
CA PRO A 117 -2.16 -25.38 -5.26
C PRO A 117 -3.41 -25.67 -4.41
N GLY A 118 -3.68 -24.88 -3.36
CA GLY A 118 -4.79 -25.15 -2.43
C GLY A 118 -6.13 -24.56 -2.88
N GLN A 119 -6.93 -25.33 -3.62
CA GLN A 119 -8.19 -24.86 -4.21
C GLN A 119 -9.17 -24.23 -3.19
N GLN A 120 -9.36 -24.85 -2.03
CA GLN A 120 -10.28 -24.34 -1.01
C GLN A 120 -9.84 -22.98 -0.46
N MET A 121 -8.55 -22.84 -0.14
CA MET A 121 -7.99 -21.58 0.35
C MET A 121 -7.99 -20.52 -0.75
N ARG A 122 -7.71 -20.90 -2.00
CA ARG A 122 -7.82 -20.01 -3.17
C ARG A 122 -9.21 -19.38 -3.28
N ASN A 123 -10.27 -20.17 -3.10
CA ASN A 123 -11.66 -19.69 -3.16
C ASN A 123 -12.03 -18.76 -1.98
N ASP A 124 -11.29 -18.82 -0.87
CA ASP A 124 -11.49 -17.98 0.31
C ASP A 124 -10.76 -16.62 0.21
N ILE A 125 -9.92 -16.43 -0.82
CA ILE A 125 -9.18 -15.19 -1.04
C ILE A 125 -10.13 -14.04 -1.39
N VAL A 126 -9.96 -12.94 -0.67
CA VAL A 126 -10.62 -11.66 -0.85
C VAL A 126 -9.59 -10.66 -1.39
N ILE A 127 -9.80 -10.22 -2.62
CA ILE A 127 -9.01 -9.16 -3.25
C ILE A 127 -9.67 -7.81 -2.97
N ALA A 128 -8.90 -6.88 -2.42
CA ALA A 128 -9.26 -5.48 -2.33
C ALA A 128 -8.41 -4.69 -3.32
N THR A 129 -8.98 -4.20 -4.42
CA THR A 129 -8.25 -3.33 -5.36
C THR A 129 -8.76 -1.90 -5.29
N LYS A 130 -7.90 -0.95 -5.66
CA LYS A 130 -8.21 0.48 -5.69
C LYS A 130 -8.11 1.01 -7.10
N PHE A 131 -8.99 1.95 -7.40
CA PHE A 131 -9.01 2.66 -8.67
C PHE A 131 -8.62 4.12 -8.45
N ALA A 132 -7.48 4.51 -9.01
CA ALA A 132 -7.01 5.89 -8.97
C ALA A 132 -8.02 6.90 -9.55
N ALA A 133 -8.21 8.05 -8.91
CA ALA A 133 -9.11 9.10 -9.39
C ALA A 133 -8.41 9.99 -10.44
N TYR A 134 -7.90 9.36 -11.52
CA TYR A 134 -7.22 10.07 -12.59
C TYR A 134 -8.13 11.11 -13.27
N PRO A 135 -7.60 12.25 -13.74
CA PRO A 135 -8.40 13.35 -14.30
C PRO A 135 -9.21 12.99 -15.55
N TRP A 136 -8.87 11.92 -16.26
CA TRP A 136 -9.67 11.43 -17.38
C TRP A 136 -10.83 10.52 -16.95
N ARG A 137 -10.92 10.11 -15.68
CA ARG A 137 -12.04 9.30 -15.15
C ARG A 137 -13.14 10.23 -14.66
N LEU A 138 -13.86 10.83 -15.61
CA LEU A 138 -14.86 11.86 -15.37
C LEU A 138 -16.29 11.34 -15.31
N THR A 139 -16.52 10.08 -15.69
CA THR A 139 -17.86 9.48 -15.75
C THR A 139 -17.88 8.14 -15.02
N PRO A 140 -19.07 7.69 -14.56
CA PRO A 140 -19.23 6.38 -13.93
C PRO A 140 -18.72 5.25 -14.83
N GLY A 141 -19.02 5.32 -16.13
CA GLY A 141 -18.60 4.32 -17.12
C GLY A 141 -17.08 4.21 -17.29
N LEU A 142 -16.34 5.32 -17.19
CA LEU A 142 -14.88 5.29 -17.23
C LEU A 142 -14.27 4.68 -15.97
N PHE A 143 -14.93 4.87 -14.83
CA PHE A 143 -14.55 4.19 -13.60
C PHE A 143 -14.82 2.68 -13.70
N VAL A 144 -16.01 2.27 -14.16
CA VAL A 144 -16.36 0.87 -14.45
C VAL A 144 -15.37 0.22 -15.41
N LYS A 145 -14.94 0.92 -16.47
CA LYS A 145 -13.91 0.43 -17.40
C LYS A 145 -12.58 0.15 -16.69
N ALA A 146 -12.18 0.96 -15.70
CA ALA A 146 -11.00 0.69 -14.89
C ALA A 146 -11.14 -0.57 -14.04
N CYS A 147 -12.34 -0.82 -13.48
CA CYS A 147 -12.64 -2.07 -12.78
C CYS A 147 -12.54 -3.29 -13.70
N LYS A 148 -13.14 -3.24 -14.90
CA LYS A 148 -13.02 -4.32 -15.90
C LYS A 148 -11.57 -4.62 -16.29
N ALA A 149 -10.79 -3.57 -16.55
CA ALA A 149 -9.36 -3.75 -16.84
C ALA A 149 -8.57 -4.35 -15.66
N SER A 150 -9.02 -4.14 -14.41
CA SER A 150 -8.41 -4.72 -13.22
C SER A 150 -8.80 -6.20 -13.06
N LEU A 151 -10.06 -6.55 -13.34
CA LEU A 151 -10.52 -7.95 -13.43
C LEU A 151 -9.69 -8.75 -14.43
N GLU A 152 -9.42 -8.17 -15.62
CA GLU A 152 -8.56 -8.78 -16.65
C GLU A 152 -7.13 -9.01 -16.14
N ARG A 153 -6.51 -8.01 -15.48
CA ARG A 153 -5.15 -8.16 -14.93
C ARG A 153 -5.07 -9.18 -13.80
N LEU A 154 -6.07 -9.18 -12.92
CA LEU A 154 -6.19 -10.12 -11.80
C LEU A 154 -6.63 -11.51 -12.26
N GLN A 155 -7.19 -11.63 -13.46
CA GLN A 155 -7.76 -12.86 -14.01
C GLN A 155 -8.80 -13.50 -13.06
N VAL A 156 -9.71 -12.66 -12.54
CA VAL A 156 -10.83 -13.07 -11.70
C VAL A 156 -12.13 -12.54 -12.28
N GLU A 157 -13.23 -13.27 -12.04
CA GLU A 157 -14.56 -12.88 -12.54
C GLU A 157 -15.19 -11.77 -11.68
N GLN A 158 -14.84 -11.72 -10.39
CA GLN A 158 -15.40 -10.77 -9.44
C GLN A 158 -14.36 -10.37 -8.39
N ILE A 159 -14.25 -9.06 -8.14
CA ILE A 159 -13.40 -8.50 -7.09
C ILE A 159 -14.14 -8.57 -5.74
N GLY A 160 -13.41 -8.85 -4.65
CA GLY A 160 -13.98 -8.80 -3.30
C GLY A 160 -14.42 -7.38 -2.94
N ILE A 161 -13.48 -6.44 -2.95
CA ILE A 161 -13.71 -5.03 -2.58
C ILE A 161 -13.14 -4.10 -3.65
N GLY A 162 -14.01 -3.35 -4.33
CA GLY A 162 -13.61 -2.27 -5.24
C GLY A 162 -13.54 -0.95 -4.50
N GLN A 163 -12.36 -0.31 -4.47
CA GLN A 163 -12.12 0.87 -3.65
C GLN A 163 -11.84 2.12 -4.50
N LEU A 164 -12.42 3.26 -4.13
CA LEU A 164 -11.96 4.56 -4.65
C LEU A 164 -10.66 4.95 -3.93
N HIS A 165 -9.57 5.13 -4.67
CA HIS A 165 -8.23 5.26 -4.10
C HIS A 165 -8.02 6.58 -3.32
N TRP A 166 -8.70 7.66 -3.72
CA TRP A 166 -8.73 8.90 -2.95
C TRP A 166 -9.93 9.76 -3.34
N SER A 167 -10.29 10.68 -2.44
CA SER A 167 -11.34 11.66 -2.69
C SER A 167 -10.82 12.80 -3.57
N THR A 168 -11.62 13.18 -4.56
CA THR A 168 -11.43 14.37 -5.39
C THR A 168 -12.22 15.57 -4.86
N ALA A 169 -12.93 15.46 -3.74
CA ALA A 169 -13.79 16.52 -3.20
C ALA A 169 -13.09 17.87 -2.97
N ASN A 170 -11.78 17.87 -2.69
CA ASN A 170 -11.03 19.11 -2.45
C ASN A 170 -10.61 19.84 -3.73
N TYR A 171 -10.60 19.17 -4.90
CA TYR A 171 -10.07 19.76 -6.14
C TYR A 171 -10.96 19.54 -7.38
N ALA A 172 -11.88 18.59 -7.34
CA ALA A 172 -12.86 18.29 -8.39
C ALA A 172 -14.13 17.64 -7.82
N PRO A 173 -15.01 18.39 -7.10
CA PRO A 173 -16.26 17.87 -6.55
C PRO A 173 -17.22 17.22 -7.56
N PRO A 174 -17.38 17.71 -8.80
CA PRO A 174 -18.22 17.03 -9.79
C PRO A 174 -17.69 15.65 -10.18
N GLN A 175 -16.36 15.49 -10.25
CA GLN A 175 -15.73 14.20 -10.51
C GLN A 175 -16.01 13.22 -9.36
N GLU A 176 -15.98 13.68 -8.10
CA GLU A 176 -16.24 12.86 -6.93
C GLU A 176 -17.59 12.14 -7.04
N LEU A 177 -18.65 12.90 -7.38
CA LEU A 177 -20.00 12.35 -7.55
C LEU A 177 -20.06 11.30 -8.67
N ALA A 178 -19.42 11.58 -9.81
CA ALA A 178 -19.33 10.62 -10.91
C ALA A 178 -18.57 9.34 -10.52
N LEU A 179 -17.55 9.44 -9.66
CA LEU A 179 -16.81 8.29 -9.15
C LEU A 179 -17.64 7.50 -8.14
N TRP A 180 -18.47 8.16 -7.32
CA TRP A 180 -19.43 7.49 -6.44
C TRP A 180 -20.48 6.71 -7.23
N ASP A 181 -21.04 7.31 -8.28
CA ASP A 181 -21.91 6.60 -9.23
C ASP A 181 -21.19 5.44 -9.92
N GLY A 182 -19.89 5.59 -10.17
CA GLY A 182 -19.06 4.49 -10.67
C GLY A 182 -18.98 3.32 -9.69
N LEU A 183 -18.82 3.56 -8.39
CA LEU A 183 -18.85 2.52 -7.35
C LEU A 183 -20.20 1.78 -7.33
N VAL A 184 -21.30 2.53 -7.43
CA VAL A 184 -22.65 1.96 -7.52
C VAL A 184 -22.76 1.07 -8.75
N ALA A 185 -22.39 1.58 -9.93
CA ALA A 185 -22.48 0.84 -11.18
C ALA A 185 -21.61 -0.42 -11.21
N MET A 186 -20.43 -0.40 -10.57
CA MET A 186 -19.59 -1.60 -10.43
C MET A 186 -20.27 -2.68 -9.59
N TYR A 187 -20.91 -2.29 -8.50
CA TYR A 187 -21.63 -3.21 -7.62
C TYR A 187 -22.87 -3.79 -8.30
N GLU A 188 -23.69 -2.94 -8.93
CA GLU A 188 -24.91 -3.36 -9.65
C GLU A 188 -24.60 -4.28 -10.83
N GLN A 189 -23.47 -4.09 -11.52
CA GLN A 189 -23.00 -4.99 -12.58
C GLN A 189 -22.39 -6.30 -12.04
N GLY A 190 -22.31 -6.50 -10.73
CA GLY A 190 -21.73 -7.69 -10.12
C GLY A 190 -20.20 -7.80 -10.26
N LEU A 191 -19.51 -6.72 -10.65
CA LEU A 191 -18.05 -6.71 -10.83
C LEU A 191 -17.30 -6.76 -9.48
N VAL A 192 -17.96 -6.26 -8.42
CA VAL A 192 -17.43 -6.21 -7.05
C VAL A 192 -18.47 -6.74 -6.07
N ARG A 193 -18.05 -7.43 -5.01
CA ARG A 193 -18.96 -7.90 -3.93
C ARG A 193 -19.31 -6.82 -2.91
N ALA A 194 -18.42 -5.86 -2.73
CA ALA A 194 -18.60 -4.69 -1.87
C ALA A 194 -17.71 -3.54 -2.35
N VAL A 195 -17.95 -2.34 -1.80
CA VAL A 195 -17.15 -1.16 -2.12
C VAL A 195 -16.42 -0.62 -0.89
N GLY A 196 -15.34 0.09 -1.13
CA GLY A 196 -14.59 0.79 -0.10
C GLY A 196 -14.07 2.14 -0.59
N VAL A 197 -13.46 2.88 0.31
CA VAL A 197 -12.77 4.13 -0.01
C VAL A 197 -11.40 4.16 0.63
N SER A 198 -10.50 4.98 0.11
CA SER A 198 -9.19 5.24 0.70
C SER A 198 -8.94 6.74 0.80
N ASN A 199 -8.27 7.19 1.86
CA ASN A 199 -7.97 8.61 2.11
C ASN A 199 -9.23 9.50 2.24
N TYR A 200 -10.29 9.01 2.88
CA TYR A 200 -11.46 9.80 3.24
C TYR A 200 -11.37 10.23 4.71
N GLY A 201 -11.53 11.53 4.96
CA GLY A 201 -11.72 12.09 6.29
C GLY A 201 -13.14 11.89 6.82
N PRO A 202 -13.39 12.22 8.09
CA PRO A 202 -14.65 11.86 8.77
C PRO A 202 -15.90 12.41 8.07
N LYS A 203 -15.90 13.69 7.73
CA LYS A 203 -17.03 14.35 7.07
C LYS A 203 -17.34 13.76 5.71
N GLN A 204 -16.31 13.51 4.90
CA GLN A 204 -16.49 12.96 3.55
C GLN A 204 -16.88 11.47 3.62
N LEU A 205 -16.35 10.73 4.61
CA LEU A 205 -16.71 9.34 4.86
C LEU A 205 -18.19 9.17 5.21
N ILE A 206 -18.74 10.05 6.06
CA ILE A 206 -20.18 10.06 6.37
C ILE A 206 -21.01 10.33 5.10
N LYS A 207 -20.62 11.33 4.30
CA LYS A 207 -21.36 11.67 3.07
C LYS A 207 -21.43 10.52 2.08
N ILE A 208 -20.29 9.86 1.80
CA ILE A 208 -20.31 8.73 0.86
C ILE A 208 -21.03 7.52 1.46
N HIS A 209 -20.93 7.28 2.77
CA HIS A 209 -21.70 6.24 3.44
C HIS A 209 -23.20 6.44 3.20
N ASP A 210 -23.73 7.65 3.46
CA ASP A 210 -25.15 7.94 3.29
C ASP A 210 -25.57 7.85 1.82
N TYR A 211 -24.71 8.31 0.90
CA TYR A 211 -24.92 8.20 -0.53
C TYR A 211 -25.10 6.76 -1.03
N LEU A 212 -24.22 5.86 -0.58
CA LEU A 212 -24.21 4.45 -0.95
C LEU A 212 -25.32 3.68 -0.23
N LYS A 213 -25.57 3.99 1.04
CA LYS A 213 -26.67 3.40 1.83
C LYS A 213 -28.02 3.67 1.19
N ALA A 214 -28.26 4.88 0.69
CA ALA A 214 -29.49 5.24 -0.03
C ALA A 214 -29.71 4.43 -1.33
N ARG A 215 -28.65 3.79 -1.86
CA ARG A 215 -28.67 2.95 -3.07
C ARG A 215 -28.51 1.45 -2.76
N GLY A 216 -28.49 1.06 -1.48
CA GLY A 216 -28.31 -0.34 -1.08
C GLY A 216 -26.91 -0.90 -1.33
N VAL A 217 -25.90 -0.04 -1.54
CA VAL A 217 -24.53 -0.46 -1.85
C VAL A 217 -23.71 -0.54 -0.55
N PRO A 218 -23.07 -1.68 -0.22
CA PRO A 218 -22.35 -1.84 1.04
C PRO A 218 -20.97 -1.19 1.01
N LEU A 219 -20.81 -0.05 1.70
CA LEU A 219 -19.50 0.52 2.03
C LEU A 219 -18.86 -0.25 3.18
N CYS A 220 -17.95 -1.19 2.88
CA CYS A 220 -17.40 -2.10 3.87
C CYS A 220 -16.05 -1.67 4.45
N SER A 221 -15.32 -0.78 3.76
CA SER A 221 -14.01 -0.29 4.21
C SER A 221 -13.73 1.18 3.99
N ALA A 222 -12.93 1.71 4.92
CA ALA A 222 -12.14 2.91 4.71
C ALA A 222 -10.66 2.56 4.95
N GLN A 223 -9.83 2.76 3.93
CA GLN A 223 -8.40 2.49 3.99
C GLN A 223 -7.62 3.79 4.21
N VAL A 224 -6.86 3.88 5.30
CA VAL A 224 -6.11 5.11 5.65
C VAL A 224 -4.74 4.78 6.22
N GLN A 225 -3.84 5.76 6.23
CA GLN A 225 -2.56 5.63 6.91
C GLN A 225 -2.83 5.54 8.40
N PHE A 226 -2.53 4.39 9.01
CA PHE A 226 -2.83 4.15 10.41
C PHE A 226 -1.75 3.26 11.04
N SER A 227 -1.01 3.84 11.98
CA SER A 227 0.12 3.26 12.69
C SER A 227 0.45 4.15 13.88
N LEU A 228 1.32 3.69 14.77
CA LEU A 228 1.85 4.51 15.87
C LEU A 228 2.51 5.82 15.38
N LEU A 229 2.96 5.92 14.12
CA LEU A 229 3.51 7.17 13.56
C LEU A 229 2.47 8.09 12.92
N SER A 230 1.22 7.65 12.79
CA SER A 230 0.19 8.35 12.01
C SER A 230 -1.16 8.43 12.72
N MET A 231 -1.24 8.02 13.99
CA MET A 231 -2.47 8.00 14.79
C MET A 231 -2.88 9.39 15.33
N GLY A 232 -2.91 10.40 14.46
CA GLY A 232 -3.35 11.75 14.80
C GLY A 232 -4.86 11.87 15.05
N GLU A 233 -5.30 13.08 15.37
CA GLU A 233 -6.72 13.40 15.63
C GLU A 233 -7.63 12.96 14.48
N ASP A 234 -7.27 13.31 13.24
CA ASP A 234 -7.99 12.88 12.03
C ASP A 234 -8.14 11.36 11.96
N GLN A 235 -7.07 10.60 12.17
CA GLN A 235 -7.07 9.13 12.08
C GLN A 235 -7.93 8.49 13.17
N MET A 236 -7.86 9.04 14.39
CA MET A 236 -8.70 8.57 15.49
C MET A 236 -10.18 8.90 15.26
N GLU A 237 -10.48 10.06 14.67
CA GLU A 237 -11.85 10.43 14.32
C GLU A 237 -12.39 9.59 13.15
N ILE A 238 -11.58 9.34 12.12
CA ILE A 238 -11.94 8.41 11.02
C ILE A 238 -12.24 7.02 11.60
N LYS A 239 -11.44 6.54 12.56
CA LYS A 239 -11.66 5.26 13.20
C LYS A 239 -12.98 5.22 13.98
N LYS A 240 -13.30 6.26 14.77
CA LYS A 240 -14.59 6.36 15.47
C LYS A 240 -15.77 6.36 14.49
N VAL A 241 -15.68 7.13 13.40
CA VAL A 241 -16.71 7.13 12.36
C VAL A 241 -16.87 5.74 11.75
N CYS A 242 -15.77 5.07 11.41
CA CYS A 242 -15.80 3.70 10.90
C CYS A 242 -16.54 2.75 11.86
N ASP A 243 -16.20 2.80 13.15
CA ASP A 243 -16.84 1.96 14.18
C ASP A 243 -18.34 2.25 14.28
N SER A 244 -18.74 3.52 14.29
CA SER A 244 -20.15 3.93 14.39
C SER A 244 -21.01 3.52 13.18
N LEU A 245 -20.39 3.44 11.99
CA LEU A 245 -21.07 3.10 10.74
C LEU A 245 -20.93 1.62 10.37
N GLY A 246 -20.23 0.81 11.18
CA GLY A 246 -19.95 -0.59 10.86
C GLY A 246 -18.99 -0.79 9.68
N ILE A 247 -18.21 0.23 9.33
CA ILE A 247 -17.18 0.21 8.29
C ILE A 247 -15.88 -0.32 8.91
N ARG A 248 -15.16 -1.20 8.22
CA ARG A 248 -13.87 -1.69 8.73
C ARG A 248 -12.72 -0.80 8.27
N LEU A 249 -11.92 -0.31 9.22
CA LEU A 249 -10.72 0.44 8.89
C LEU A 249 -9.60 -0.50 8.42
N ILE A 250 -9.10 -0.29 7.20
CA ILE A 250 -7.88 -0.95 6.70
C ILE A 250 -6.69 -0.01 6.97
N ALA A 251 -5.72 -0.48 7.73
CA ALA A 251 -4.54 0.29 8.10
C ALA A 251 -3.40 0.04 7.11
N TYR A 252 -3.16 0.98 6.18
CA TYR A 252 -1.99 0.92 5.32
C TYR A 252 -0.77 1.56 6.00
N SER A 253 0.42 1.11 5.58
CA SER A 253 1.70 1.46 6.24
C SER A 253 1.70 1.27 7.77
N PRO A 254 1.22 0.12 8.30
CA PRO A 254 1.15 -0.11 9.76
C PRO A 254 2.54 -0.09 10.43
N LEU A 255 3.61 -0.28 9.65
CA LEU A 255 5.01 -0.24 10.09
C LEU A 255 5.70 1.11 9.79
N GLY A 256 4.97 2.13 9.35
CA GLY A 256 5.55 3.43 8.99
C GLY A 256 6.63 3.31 7.92
N LEU A 257 6.33 2.65 6.78
CA LEU A 257 7.29 2.34 5.71
C LEU A 257 8.51 1.50 6.13
N GLY A 258 8.44 0.88 7.32
CA GLY A 258 9.48 0.06 7.91
C GLY A 258 10.27 0.75 9.03
N MET A 259 9.96 2.00 9.40
CA MET A 259 10.60 2.67 10.54
C MET A 259 10.35 1.94 11.85
N LEU A 260 9.14 1.40 12.05
CA LEU A 260 8.75 0.71 13.28
C LEU A 260 9.32 -0.71 13.42
N THR A 261 10.19 -1.15 12.51
CA THR A 261 10.87 -2.46 12.63
C THR A 261 12.21 -2.36 13.37
N GLY A 262 12.66 -1.16 13.74
CA GLY A 262 13.97 -0.93 14.39
C GLY A 262 15.20 -1.19 13.52
N LYS A 263 15.04 -1.56 12.25
CA LYS A 263 16.17 -1.90 11.36
C LYS A 263 16.87 -0.67 10.77
N TYR A 264 16.23 0.49 10.84
CA TYR A 264 16.74 1.75 10.32
C TYR A 264 17.11 2.66 11.47
N THR A 265 18.24 3.33 11.32
CA THR A 265 18.79 4.30 12.27
C THR A 265 19.27 5.52 11.49
N SER A 266 19.65 6.59 12.19
CA SER A 266 20.26 7.77 11.54
C SER A 266 21.52 7.43 10.72
N SER A 267 22.22 6.33 11.05
CA SER A 267 23.37 5.80 10.32
C SER A 267 23.03 4.73 9.27
N ARG A 268 21.82 4.17 9.30
CA ARG A 268 21.36 3.10 8.39
C ARG A 268 19.99 3.46 7.82
N LEU A 269 19.99 4.22 6.73
CA LEU A 269 18.78 4.64 6.02
C LEU A 269 18.41 3.68 4.87
N PRO A 270 17.14 3.64 4.44
CA PRO A 270 16.77 2.97 3.20
C PRO A 270 17.41 3.68 1.99
N LEU A 271 17.54 2.96 0.88
CA LEU A 271 17.94 3.55 -0.40
C LEU A 271 16.79 4.35 -1.04
N GLY A 272 17.16 5.25 -1.94
CA GLY A 272 16.22 5.99 -2.79
C GLY A 272 15.43 7.09 -2.06
N PRO A 273 14.29 7.54 -2.62
CA PRO A 273 13.53 8.69 -2.12
C PRO A 273 13.06 8.54 -0.66
N ARG A 274 12.90 7.29 -0.18
CA ARG A 274 12.53 7.03 1.21
C ARG A 274 13.57 7.55 2.20
N ALA A 275 14.85 7.65 1.83
CA ALA A 275 15.90 8.18 2.70
C ALA A 275 15.59 9.60 3.20
N PHE A 276 14.99 10.45 2.36
CA PHE A 276 14.67 11.84 2.71
C PHE A 276 13.65 11.91 3.84
N LEU A 277 12.54 11.18 3.70
CA LEU A 277 11.51 11.08 4.73
C LEU A 277 12.05 10.50 6.04
N PHE A 278 12.93 9.50 5.95
CA PHE A 278 13.54 8.88 7.12
C PHE A 278 14.46 9.83 7.88
N ARG A 279 15.20 10.72 7.20
CA ARG A 279 16.02 11.75 7.86
C ARG A 279 15.18 12.77 8.65
N GLN A 280 13.94 12.99 8.24
CA GLN A 280 13.04 13.92 8.92
C GLN A 280 12.37 13.29 10.14
N ILE A 281 11.99 12.01 10.05
CA ILE A 281 11.15 11.36 11.07
C ILE A 281 11.95 10.54 12.08
N LEU A 282 13.06 9.90 11.67
CA LEU A 282 13.83 9.05 12.59
C LEU A 282 14.41 9.81 13.80
N PRO A 283 14.90 11.05 13.67
CA PRO A 283 15.38 11.79 14.84
C PRO A 283 14.25 12.00 15.87
N GLY A 284 14.41 11.46 17.08
CA GLY A 284 13.43 11.53 18.15
C GLY A 284 12.43 10.37 18.18
N LEU A 285 12.60 9.36 17.31
CA LEU A 285 11.76 8.14 17.32
C LEU A 285 12.22 7.12 18.37
N GLU A 286 13.35 7.35 19.01
CA GLU A 286 13.96 6.47 20.02
C GLU A 286 12.99 6.10 21.15
N PRO A 287 12.22 7.02 21.77
CA PRO A 287 11.29 6.67 22.84
C PRO A 287 10.23 5.65 22.39
N LEU A 288 9.68 5.82 21.19
CA LEU A 288 8.70 4.89 20.64
C LEU A 288 9.33 3.52 20.31
N LEU A 289 10.52 3.52 19.71
CA LEU A 289 11.25 2.28 19.41
C LEU A 289 11.66 1.52 20.68
N ASN A 290 12.04 2.24 21.74
CA ASN A 290 12.36 1.65 23.05
C ASN A 290 11.10 1.03 23.68
N SER A 291 9.98 1.76 23.70
CA SER A 291 8.69 1.25 24.19
C SER A 291 8.23 -0.01 23.44
N LEU A 292 8.34 0.00 22.11
CA LEU A 292 8.12 -1.20 21.28
C LEU A 292 9.08 -2.34 21.66
N GLY A 293 10.35 -2.03 21.89
CA GLY A 293 11.39 -2.99 22.27
C GLY A 293 11.15 -3.65 23.63
N GLU A 294 10.75 -2.90 24.64
CA GLU A 294 10.42 -3.40 25.98
C GLU A 294 9.23 -4.37 25.94
N ILE A 295 8.16 -3.99 25.23
CA ILE A 295 6.99 -4.85 25.06
C ILE A 295 7.35 -6.10 24.24
N ALA A 296 8.11 -5.92 23.15
CA ALA A 296 8.60 -7.01 22.32
C ALA A 296 9.40 -8.03 23.16
N GLN A 297 10.30 -7.57 24.02
CA GLN A 297 11.08 -8.43 24.91
C GLN A 297 10.18 -9.19 25.90
N ARG A 298 9.27 -8.49 26.60
CA ARG A 298 8.34 -9.12 27.56
C ARG A 298 7.44 -10.17 26.92
N ARG A 299 7.03 -9.97 25.66
CA ARG A 299 6.12 -10.86 24.93
C ARG A 299 6.82 -11.93 24.11
N GLY A 300 8.15 -11.90 23.99
CA GLY A 300 8.90 -12.78 23.08
C GLY A 300 8.53 -12.52 21.61
N LYS A 301 8.38 -11.25 21.22
CA LYS A 301 7.94 -10.78 19.90
C LYS A 301 8.97 -9.84 19.28
N THR A 302 8.77 -9.45 18.02
CA THR A 302 9.56 -8.39 17.36
C THR A 302 8.84 -7.04 17.44
N LEU A 303 9.57 -5.95 17.26
CA LEU A 303 8.98 -4.60 17.18
C LEU A 303 7.89 -4.53 16.10
N SER A 304 8.15 -5.14 14.93
CA SER A 304 7.19 -5.21 13.83
C SER A 304 5.88 -5.90 14.26
N GLN A 305 5.99 -7.00 15.01
CA GLN A 305 4.84 -7.75 15.51
C GLN A 305 4.03 -6.94 16.51
N VAL A 306 4.69 -6.22 17.42
CA VAL A 306 4.01 -5.34 18.38
C VAL A 306 3.28 -4.20 17.66
N ALA A 307 3.92 -3.54 16.69
CA ALA A 307 3.32 -2.43 15.94
C ALA A 307 2.10 -2.89 15.08
N ILE A 308 2.18 -4.06 14.46
CA ILE A 308 1.05 -4.66 13.73
C ILE A 308 -0.07 -5.05 14.71
N ASN A 309 0.28 -5.69 15.84
CA ASN A 309 -0.70 -6.09 16.85
C ASN A 309 -1.42 -4.90 17.47
N TRP A 310 -0.75 -3.75 17.63
CA TRP A 310 -1.38 -2.50 18.03
C TRP A 310 -2.51 -2.12 17.07
N CYS A 311 -2.29 -2.13 15.75
CA CYS A 311 -3.34 -1.85 14.76
C CYS A 311 -4.55 -2.79 14.92
N ILE A 312 -4.29 -4.09 15.13
CA ILE A 312 -5.32 -5.12 15.35
C ILE A 312 -6.10 -4.84 16.64
N CYS A 313 -5.42 -4.47 17.72
CA CYS A 313 -6.04 -4.14 19.02
C CYS A 313 -6.86 -2.84 18.96
N LYS A 314 -6.51 -1.90 18.09
CA LYS A 314 -7.38 -0.75 17.78
C LYS A 314 -8.61 -1.12 16.95
N GLY A 315 -8.72 -2.37 16.49
CA GLY A 315 -9.84 -2.87 15.68
C GLY A 315 -9.67 -2.64 14.18
N ALA A 316 -8.51 -2.15 13.72
CA ALA A 316 -8.19 -2.03 12.30
C ALA A 316 -7.69 -3.36 11.73
N ILE A 317 -7.74 -3.51 10.41
CA ILE A 317 -7.09 -4.60 9.67
C ILE A 317 -5.81 -4.06 9.04
N PRO A 318 -4.62 -4.33 9.61
CA PRO A 318 -3.37 -3.90 9.00
C PRO A 318 -3.06 -4.67 7.72
N ILE A 319 -2.48 -3.98 6.75
CA ILE A 319 -1.96 -4.55 5.50
C ILE A 319 -0.46 -4.26 5.35
N PRO A 320 0.41 -4.86 6.18
CA PRO A 320 1.85 -4.69 6.02
C PRO A 320 2.30 -5.16 4.63
N GLY A 321 3.39 -4.58 4.13
CA GLY A 321 4.02 -5.04 2.90
C GLY A 321 4.77 -6.34 3.11
N ILE A 322 4.71 -7.22 2.11
CA ILE A 322 5.44 -8.50 2.08
C ILE A 322 6.27 -8.61 0.81
N LYS A 323 7.59 -8.60 0.94
CA LYS A 323 8.52 -8.72 -0.20
C LYS A 323 9.38 -9.96 -0.16
N THR A 324 9.43 -10.63 1.00
CA THR A 324 10.25 -11.83 1.21
C THR A 324 9.53 -12.76 2.18
N VAL A 325 9.84 -14.05 2.09
CA VAL A 325 9.30 -15.09 2.98
C VAL A 325 9.53 -14.73 4.45
N LYS A 326 10.74 -14.29 4.80
CA LYS A 326 11.08 -13.85 6.17
C LYS A 326 10.18 -12.70 6.67
N GLN A 327 9.80 -11.76 5.80
CA GLN A 327 8.88 -10.69 6.19
C GLN A 327 7.46 -11.22 6.42
N ALA A 328 7.00 -12.17 5.60
CA ALA A 328 5.71 -12.81 5.83
C ALA A 328 5.71 -13.59 7.16
N GLU A 329 6.74 -14.40 7.43
CA GLU A 329 6.91 -15.11 8.72
C GLU A 329 6.88 -14.14 9.90
N GLU A 330 7.66 -13.06 9.82
CA GLU A 330 7.71 -12.06 10.89
C GLU A 330 6.34 -11.40 11.11
N ASN A 331 5.66 -10.99 10.04
CA ASN A 331 4.34 -10.36 10.12
C ASN A 331 3.29 -11.33 10.68
N LEU A 332 3.32 -12.62 10.30
CA LEU A 332 2.39 -13.65 10.81
C LEU A 332 2.50 -13.82 12.33
N GLY A 333 3.68 -13.63 12.91
CA GLY A 333 3.88 -13.68 14.37
C GLY A 333 3.17 -12.57 15.17
N ALA A 334 2.59 -11.57 14.48
CA ALA A 334 1.72 -10.55 15.08
C ALA A 334 0.31 -11.08 15.42
N LEU A 335 -0.06 -12.25 14.90
CA LEU A 335 -1.36 -12.88 15.11
C LEU A 335 -1.34 -13.86 16.30
N GLY A 336 -2.51 -14.24 16.79
CA GLY A 336 -2.65 -15.23 17.86
C GLY A 336 -2.50 -14.71 19.29
N TRP A 337 -2.23 -13.40 19.46
CA TRP A 337 -2.13 -12.74 20.77
C TRP A 337 -2.66 -11.31 20.70
N ARG A 338 -2.79 -10.65 21.84
CA ARG A 338 -3.24 -9.24 21.94
C ARG A 338 -2.41 -8.51 22.99
N LEU A 339 -2.10 -7.25 22.72
CA LEU A 339 -1.57 -6.31 23.70
C LEU A 339 -2.58 -6.08 24.83
N SER A 340 -2.08 -5.86 26.04
CA SER A 340 -2.92 -5.42 27.17
C SER A 340 -3.26 -3.95 27.05
N SER A 341 -4.26 -3.49 27.81
CA SER A 341 -4.61 -2.07 27.87
C SER A 341 -3.42 -1.19 28.29
N ASP A 342 -2.62 -1.64 29.26
CA ASP A 342 -1.43 -0.91 29.71
C ASP A 342 -0.36 -0.80 28.61
N GLU A 343 -0.15 -1.87 27.84
CA GLU A 343 0.79 -1.86 26.72
C GLU A 343 0.32 -0.95 25.59
N LEU A 344 -0.99 -0.91 25.32
CA LEU A 344 -1.57 0.03 24.37
C LEU A 344 -1.32 1.47 24.82
N LEU A 345 -1.63 1.80 26.08
CA LEU A 345 -1.41 3.14 26.64
C LEU A 345 0.07 3.52 26.62
N GLN A 346 0.97 2.59 26.96
CA GLN A 346 2.42 2.81 26.91
C GLN A 346 2.90 3.17 25.49
N LEU A 347 2.41 2.47 24.47
CA LEU A 347 2.75 2.74 23.08
C LEU A 347 2.16 4.06 22.58
N GLU A 348 0.91 4.35 22.93
CA GLU A 348 0.22 5.57 22.52
C GLU A 348 0.83 6.82 23.15
N TYR A 349 1.25 6.73 24.42
CA TYR A 349 2.01 7.77 25.09
C TYR A 349 3.38 7.99 24.42
N ALA A 350 4.14 6.92 24.18
CA ALA A 350 5.44 7.04 23.51
C ALA A 350 5.31 7.61 22.07
N ALA A 351 4.20 7.29 21.39
CA ALA A 351 3.88 7.83 20.08
C ALA A 351 3.47 9.32 20.13
N SER A 352 2.78 9.77 21.18
CA SER A 352 2.43 11.19 21.34
C SER A 352 3.64 12.07 21.64
N GLU A 353 4.62 11.53 22.36
CA GLU A 353 5.88 12.22 22.67
C GLU A 353 6.87 12.26 21.50
N SER A 354 6.60 11.52 20.41
CA SER A 354 7.47 11.53 19.23
C SER A 354 7.35 12.90 18.52
N PRO A 355 8.47 13.63 18.32
CA PRO A 355 8.43 15.00 17.84
C PRO A 355 7.99 15.13 16.38
N GLN A 356 8.14 14.05 15.61
CA GLN A 356 7.80 14.01 14.19
C GLN A 356 6.85 12.85 13.91
N LYS A 357 5.79 13.17 13.17
CA LYS A 357 4.78 12.19 12.73
C LYS A 357 4.96 11.91 11.24
N MET A 358 4.42 10.78 10.81
CA MET A 358 4.31 10.48 9.39
C MET A 358 3.46 11.55 8.69
N ILE A 359 3.92 12.00 7.53
CA ILE A 359 3.20 12.97 6.72
C ILE A 359 1.90 12.31 6.23
N GLN A 360 0.78 12.94 6.59
CA GLN A 360 -0.55 12.52 6.14
C GLN A 360 -0.62 12.52 4.61
N ASN A 361 -1.37 11.59 4.05
CA ASN A 361 -1.58 11.54 2.61
C ASN A 361 -2.22 12.83 2.11
N ILE A 362 -1.62 13.44 1.09
CA ILE A 362 -2.07 14.71 0.54
C ILE A 362 -3.49 14.66 -0.02
N PHE A 363 -3.94 13.48 -0.45
CA PHE A 363 -5.30 13.29 -0.92
C PHE A 363 -6.30 12.99 0.19
N GLN A 364 -5.85 12.90 1.45
CA GLN A 364 -6.76 12.68 2.56
C GLN A 364 -7.57 13.94 2.83
N THR A 365 -8.90 13.82 2.74
CA THR A 365 -9.79 14.88 3.22
C THR A 365 -9.67 15.00 4.75
N SER A 366 -9.64 16.21 5.30
CA SER A 366 -9.41 16.45 6.75
C SER A 366 -10.70 16.68 7.54
N CYS A 367 -10.62 16.66 8.87
CA CYS A 367 -11.73 17.09 9.74
C CYS A 367 -12.06 18.58 9.58
N LEU A 368 -11.02 19.41 9.42
CA LEU A 368 -11.12 20.84 9.19
C LEU A 368 -11.49 21.13 7.74
N GLY A 369 -12.44 22.04 7.51
CA GLY A 369 -12.79 22.45 6.16
C GLY A 369 -11.62 23.17 5.48
N ILE A 370 -11.62 23.26 4.16
CA ILE A 370 -10.60 23.98 3.37
C ILE A 370 -10.37 25.43 3.91
N LYS A 371 -11.38 26.04 4.54
CA LYS A 371 -11.31 27.37 5.13
C LYS A 371 -10.28 27.52 6.27
N ASP A 372 -9.92 26.46 6.98
CA ASP A 372 -8.97 26.51 8.10
C ASP A 372 -7.54 26.12 7.69
N LEU A 373 -7.33 25.77 6.42
CA LEU A 373 -6.05 25.37 5.84
C LEU A 373 -5.63 26.45 4.85
N GLY A 374 -4.92 27.47 5.35
CA GLY A 374 -4.52 28.65 4.58
C GLY A 374 -3.97 28.36 3.17
N TYR A 375 -4.15 29.37 2.30
CA TYR A 375 -3.87 29.40 0.86
C TYR A 375 -2.56 28.73 0.39
N ALA A 376 -1.53 28.61 1.24
CA ALA A 376 -0.24 27.99 0.91
C ALA A 376 -0.28 26.45 0.75
N ARG A 377 -1.29 25.75 1.28
CA ARG A 377 -1.45 24.29 1.06
C ARG A 377 -2.19 23.96 -0.23
N ALA A 378 -3.14 24.78 -0.67
CA ALA A 378 -3.92 24.54 -1.88
C ALA A 378 -3.07 24.63 -3.17
N SER A 379 -2.10 25.54 -3.24
CA SER A 379 -1.18 25.66 -4.37
C SER A 379 -0.22 24.47 -4.48
N ASN A 380 0.26 23.94 -3.35
CA ASN A 380 1.08 22.72 -3.30
C ASN A 380 0.25 21.45 -3.56
N LEU A 381 -1.01 21.40 -3.11
CA LEU A 381 -1.95 20.31 -3.44
C LEU A 381 -2.18 20.26 -4.95
N ASN A 382 -2.51 21.39 -5.57
CA ASN A 382 -2.74 21.48 -6.99
C ASN A 382 -1.48 21.17 -7.79
N ARG A 383 -0.30 21.64 -7.35
CA ARG A 383 0.98 21.33 -7.98
C ARG A 383 1.36 19.85 -7.86
N GLN A 384 1.15 19.20 -6.71
CA GLN A 384 1.45 17.77 -6.54
C GLN A 384 0.42 16.85 -7.17
N VAL A 385 -0.87 17.22 -7.16
CA VAL A 385 -1.91 16.56 -7.98
C VAL A 385 -1.52 16.66 -9.44
N TYR A 386 -1.04 17.83 -9.90
CA TYR A 386 -0.56 18.03 -11.27
C TYR A 386 0.75 17.26 -11.56
N GLU A 387 1.70 17.19 -10.63
CA GLU A 387 2.94 16.40 -10.76
C GLU A 387 2.66 14.88 -10.74
N ILE A 388 1.67 14.42 -9.98
CA ILE A 388 1.12 13.06 -10.04
C ILE A 388 0.36 12.86 -11.36
N GLN A 389 -0.38 13.84 -11.87
CA GLN A 389 -0.97 13.71 -13.20
C GLN A 389 0.08 13.70 -14.31
N LEU A 390 1.20 14.40 -14.16
CA LEU A 390 2.33 14.47 -15.10
C LEU A 390 3.22 13.22 -15.05
N GLN A 391 3.56 12.71 -13.86
CA GLN A 391 4.27 11.43 -13.70
C GLN A 391 3.49 10.27 -14.33
N TYR A 392 2.16 10.37 -14.38
CA TYR A 392 1.29 9.32 -14.92
C TYR A 392 0.84 9.59 -16.37
N LYS A 393 0.90 10.83 -16.88
CA LYS A 393 0.68 11.19 -18.31
C LYS A 393 1.78 10.72 -19.25
N CYS A 394 2.94 10.27 -18.76
CA CYS A 394 3.97 9.62 -19.59
C CYS A 394 3.57 8.23 -20.13
N THR A 395 2.35 7.73 -19.86
CA THR A 395 1.89 6.40 -20.29
C THR A 395 0.92 6.39 -21.48
N SER A 396 0.54 7.55 -22.05
CA SER A 396 -0.48 7.60 -23.13
C SER A 396 -0.02 8.19 -24.47
N ARG A 397 1.27 8.51 -24.66
CA ARG A 397 1.83 8.79 -26.01
C ARG A 397 2.47 7.54 -26.58
N GLY A 398 1.65 6.59 -26.99
CA GLY A 398 2.11 5.35 -27.61
C GLY A 398 0.99 4.59 -28.29
N GLN A 399 0.04 5.27 -28.93
CA GLN A 399 -0.96 4.64 -29.80
C GLN A 399 -1.78 5.68 -30.60
N ILE A 400 -1.11 6.48 -31.43
CA ILE A 400 -1.72 7.02 -32.65
C ILE A 400 -0.62 6.97 -33.71
N GLY A 401 -0.77 6.05 -34.66
CA GLY A 401 0.14 5.95 -35.81
C GLY A 401 -0.13 7.09 -36.77
N LEU A 402 0.89 7.90 -37.03
CA LEU A 402 1.06 8.61 -38.30
C LEU A 402 2.55 8.51 -38.64
N THR A 403 2.80 7.94 -39.81
CA THR A 403 4.07 7.88 -40.51
C THR A 403 4.57 9.29 -40.82
N GLU A 404 5.79 9.66 -40.44
CA GLU A 404 6.70 10.51 -41.23
C GLU A 404 8.08 10.66 -40.56
N SER A 405 9.10 10.82 -41.41
CA SER A 405 10.55 10.78 -41.13
C SER A 405 11.11 12.17 -40.72
N PRO A 406 12.39 12.29 -40.28
CA PRO A 406 12.80 13.30 -39.32
C PRO A 406 13.40 14.55 -40.00
N SER A 407 12.96 15.75 -39.60
CA SER A 407 13.83 16.92 -39.57
C SER A 407 13.25 18.10 -38.77
N THR A 408 14.14 18.71 -37.98
CA THR A 408 14.15 20.10 -37.49
C THR A 408 13.20 20.60 -36.39
N SER A 409 13.86 21.20 -35.38
CA SER A 409 13.47 22.36 -34.56
C SER A 409 12.79 22.12 -33.22
N SER A 410 13.63 22.08 -32.20
CA SER A 410 13.37 22.06 -30.75
C SER A 410 12.87 23.39 -30.16
N THR A 411 12.47 24.37 -30.97
CA THR A 411 12.12 25.72 -30.48
C THR A 411 10.61 25.99 -30.46
N HIS A 412 9.78 25.22 -31.19
CA HIS A 412 8.32 25.44 -31.24
C HIS A 412 7.54 24.80 -30.07
N MET A 413 8.09 23.77 -29.41
CA MET A 413 7.43 23.09 -28.28
C MET A 413 7.50 23.86 -26.95
N LEU A 414 8.35 24.89 -26.83
CA LEU A 414 8.42 25.73 -25.64
C LEU A 414 7.33 26.81 -25.63
N ARG A 415 7.00 27.40 -26.79
CA ARG A 415 5.96 28.46 -26.88
C ARG A 415 4.53 27.98 -26.61
N ILE A 416 4.21 26.72 -26.91
CA ILE A 416 2.87 26.15 -26.64
C ILE A 416 2.71 25.80 -25.15
N ARG A 417 3.81 25.56 -24.43
CA ARG A 417 3.78 25.25 -22.98
C ARG A 417 3.54 26.46 -22.08
N GLU A 418 3.92 27.65 -22.54
CA GLU A 418 3.74 28.89 -21.78
C GLU A 418 2.33 29.47 -21.96
N THR A 419 1.75 29.37 -23.16
CA THR A 419 0.42 29.93 -23.47
C THR A 419 -0.74 29.16 -22.82
N GLU A 420 -0.64 27.84 -22.62
CA GLU A 420 -1.69 27.07 -21.93
C GLU A 420 -1.70 27.28 -20.41
N ALA A 421 -0.53 27.59 -19.81
CA ALA A 421 -0.42 27.91 -18.39
C ALA A 421 -0.96 29.31 -18.06
N GLU A 422 -0.80 30.28 -18.98
CA GLU A 422 -1.31 31.64 -18.82
C GLU A 422 -2.83 31.72 -18.97
N THR A 423 -3.41 30.95 -19.90
CA THR A 423 -4.88 30.94 -20.10
C THR A 423 -5.64 30.34 -18.92
N PHE A 424 -5.03 29.44 -18.13
CA PHE A 424 -5.68 28.84 -16.95
C PHE A 424 -5.53 29.69 -15.68
N ASN A 425 -4.44 30.46 -15.55
CA ASN A 425 -4.27 31.44 -14.46
C ASN A 425 -5.28 32.60 -14.58
N ALA A 426 -5.64 33.01 -15.81
CA ALA A 426 -6.63 34.06 -16.03
C ALA A 426 -8.04 33.69 -15.51
N TYR A 427 -8.40 32.39 -15.50
CA TYR A 427 -9.69 31.92 -14.96
C TYR A 427 -9.72 31.80 -13.42
N ALA A 428 -8.56 31.79 -12.76
CA ALA A 428 -8.46 31.67 -11.30
C ALA A 428 -8.43 33.02 -10.56
N THR A 429 -8.26 34.13 -11.29
CA THR A 429 -8.26 35.51 -10.74
C THR A 429 -9.59 36.25 -10.90
N GLU A 430 -10.58 35.65 -11.55
CA GLU A 430 -11.97 36.16 -11.59
C GLU A 430 -12.95 35.14 -11.00
N LYS A 431 -12.95 34.97 -9.67
CA LYS A 431 -14.13 34.69 -8.82
C LYS A 431 -13.82 34.58 -7.35
#